data_AF-A0A4Q3I0V1-F1
#
_entry.id   AF-A0A4Q3I0V1-F1
#
_cell.length_a   1.000
_cell.length_b   1.000
_cell.length_c   1.000
_cell.angle_alpha   90.00
_cell.angle_beta   90.00
_cell.angle_gamma   90.00
#
_symmetry.space_group_name_H-M   'P 1'
#
loop_
_entity.id
_entity.type
_entity.pdbx_description
1 polymer ?
#
loop_
_entity_poly.entity_id
_entity_poly.type
_entity_poly.pdbx_seq_one_letter_code
_entity_poly.pdbx_strand_id
1 'polypeptide(L)'
;MDWEASALGPLEAWPVELVASLNLILASRLPMFMAWGPDGALLYNDAWAPTIAGKGDCVGQRFMDVFKEAKAGIGPLYARAAR
;
A
#
# COMPACT_ATOMS: atom_id res chain seq x y z
N MET A 1 -1.61 -14.16 -1.62
CA MET A 1 -2.05 -13.12 -2.56
C MET A 1 -1.53 -13.44 -3.95
N ASP A 2 -2.34 -13.20 -4.98
CA ASP A 2 -1.90 -13.27 -6.37
C ASP A 2 -1.50 -11.85 -6.83
N TRP A 3 -0.20 -11.61 -6.99
CA TRP A 3 0.34 -10.30 -7.37
C TRP A 3 -0.01 -9.94 -8.81
N GLU A 4 -0.16 -10.93 -9.68
CA GLU A 4 -0.52 -10.72 -11.08
C GLU A 4 -1.90 -10.08 -11.21
N ALA A 5 -2.82 -10.44 -10.30
CA ALA A 5 -4.14 -9.85 -10.18
C ALA A 5 -4.20 -8.56 -9.33
N SER A 6 -3.07 -8.12 -8.77
CA SER A 6 -3.01 -6.92 -7.92
C SER A 6 -2.79 -5.64 -8.73
N ALA A 7 -2.99 -4.49 -8.09
CA ALA A 7 -2.69 -3.19 -8.71
C ALA A 7 -1.19 -2.96 -9.00
N LEU A 8 -0.29 -3.81 -8.49
CA LEU A 8 1.15 -3.78 -8.75
C LEU A 8 1.58 -4.67 -9.92
N GLY A 9 0.73 -5.60 -10.34
CA GLY A 9 1.10 -6.64 -11.29
C GLY A 9 2.19 -7.60 -10.77
N PRO A 10 2.75 -8.44 -11.65
CA PRO A 10 3.71 -9.47 -11.27
C PRO A 10 5.01 -8.87 -10.72
N LEU A 11 5.63 -9.58 -9.77
CA LEU A 11 6.83 -9.12 -9.04
C LEU A 11 7.99 -8.76 -9.99
N GLU A 12 8.13 -9.47 -11.10
CA GLU A 12 9.18 -9.27 -12.10
C GLU A 12 9.04 -7.94 -12.83
N ALA A 13 7.84 -7.35 -12.84
CA ALA A 13 7.56 -6.05 -13.44
C ALA A 13 7.68 -4.89 -12.46
N TRP A 14 8.01 -5.16 -11.19
CA TRP A 14 8.09 -4.10 -10.18
C TRP A 14 9.28 -3.16 -10.46
N PRO A 15 9.05 -1.84 -10.46
CA PRO A 15 10.13 -0.86 -10.60
C PRO A 15 11.14 -0.99 -9.46
N VAL A 16 12.42 -0.69 -9.73
CA VAL A 16 13.48 -0.76 -8.72
C VAL A 16 13.22 0.17 -7.53
N GLU A 17 12.55 1.30 -7.79
CA GLU A 17 12.17 2.30 -6.79
C GLU A 17 11.12 1.77 -5.82
N LEU A 18 10.19 0.94 -6.31
CA LEU A 18 9.21 0.25 -5.47
C LEU A 18 9.92 -0.70 -4.52
N VAL A 19 10.77 -1.56 -5.08
CA VAL A 19 11.50 -2.58 -4.30
C VAL A 19 12.39 -1.93 -3.25
N ALA A 20 13.12 -0.87 -3.61
CA ALA A 20 13.95 -0.12 -2.67
C ALA A 20 13.12 0.50 -1.54
N SER A 21 12.01 1.17 -1.87
CA SER A 21 11.11 1.78 -0.89
C SER A 21 10.46 0.75 0.05
N LEU A 22 10.04 -0.39 -0.51
CA LEU A 22 9.48 -1.49 0.26
C LEU A 22 10.51 -2.06 1.24
N ASN A 23 11.74 -2.29 0.79
CA ASN A 23 12.82 -2.76 1.65
C ASN A 23 13.08 -1.80 2.82
N LEU A 24 12.98 -0.48 2.60
CA LEU A 24 13.14 0.51 3.68
C LEU A 24 12.05 0.38 4.74
N ILE A 25 10.77 0.27 4.34
CA ILE A 25 9.68 0.15 5.32
C ILE A 25 9.69 -1.21 6.03
N LEU A 26 10.06 -2.29 5.34
CA LEU A 26 10.17 -3.63 5.92
C LEU A 26 11.32 -3.74 6.93
N ALA A 27 12.41 -2.97 6.73
CA ALA A 27 13.53 -2.93 7.69
C ALA A 27 13.20 -2.15 8.97
N SER A 28 12.15 -1.33 8.97
CA SER A 28 11.75 -0.51 10.11
C SER A 28 10.94 -1.31 11.13
N ARG A 29 11.18 -1.05 12.42
CA ARG A 29 10.34 -1.54 13.53
C ARG A 29 9.15 -0.64 13.83
N LEU A 30 9.09 0.55 13.23
CA LEU A 30 7.97 1.46 13.39
C LEU A 30 6.82 1.06 12.45
N PRO A 31 5.55 1.21 12.86
CA PRO A 31 4.42 0.96 11.97
C PRO A 31 4.50 1.84 10.73
N MET A 32 4.64 1.23 9.57
CA MET A 32 4.77 1.94 8.29
C MET A 32 3.93 1.28 7.21
N PHE A 33 3.33 2.12 6.37
CA PHE A 33 2.67 1.72 5.13
C PHE A 33 3.05 2.67 4.00
N MET A 34 2.84 2.21 2.77
CA MET A 34 2.88 3.00 1.56
C MET A 34 1.69 2.64 0.67
N ALA A 35 1.18 3.63 -0.06
CA ALA A 35 0.26 3.42 -1.17
C ALA A 35 1.03 3.71 -2.46
N TRP A 36 1.23 2.70 -3.29
CA TRP A 36 2.10 2.80 -4.46
C TRP A 36 1.32 2.88 -5.78
N GLY A 37 1.82 3.72 -6.69
CA GLY A 37 1.27 3.86 -8.03
C GLY A 37 -0.08 4.57 -8.09
N PRO A 38 -0.65 4.72 -9.30
CA PRO A 38 -1.87 5.48 -9.53
C PRO A 38 -3.10 4.87 -8.84
N ASP A 39 -3.13 3.55 -8.75
CA ASP A 39 -4.20 2.78 -8.12
C ASP A 39 -4.03 2.67 -6.59
N GLY A 40 -2.86 3.01 -6.06
CA GLY A 40 -2.64 3.04 -4.62
C GLY A 40 -2.51 1.69 -3.96
N ALA A 41 -1.74 0.79 -4.55
CA ALA A 41 -1.53 -0.51 -3.95
C ALA A 41 -0.96 -0.36 -2.53
N LEU A 42 -1.70 -0.87 -1.55
CA LEU A 42 -1.35 -0.79 -0.14
C LEU A 42 -0.26 -1.81 0.17
N LEU A 43 0.87 -1.34 0.69
CA LEU A 43 1.97 -2.16 1.18
C LEU A 43 2.31 -1.69 2.60
N TYR A 44 2.65 -2.59 3.50
CA TYR A 44 2.94 -2.24 4.88
C TYR A 44 3.87 -3.27 5.51
N ASN A 45 4.51 -2.89 6.61
CA ASN A 45 5.30 -3.80 7.42
C ASN A 45 4.48 -4.45 8.54
N ASP A 46 5.01 -5.53 9.13
CA ASP A 46 4.33 -6.28 10.18
C ASP A 46 3.94 -5.42 11.39
N ALA A 47 4.74 -4.40 11.71
CA ALA A 47 4.45 -3.46 12.79
C ALA A 47 3.16 -2.65 12.57
N TRP A 48 2.73 -2.51 11.31
CA TRP A 48 1.49 -1.80 10.95
C TRP A 48 0.25 -2.71 10.92
N ALA A 49 0.42 -4.04 10.97
CA ALA A 49 -0.69 -5.00 10.97
C ALA A 49 -1.78 -4.73 12.03
N PRO A 50 -1.50 -4.23 13.25
CA PRO A 50 -2.56 -3.89 14.21
C PRO A 50 -3.51 -2.79 13.73
N THR A 51 -3.07 -1.88 12.85
CA THR A 51 -3.89 -0.78 12.31
C THR A 51 -4.95 -1.26 11.32
N ILE A 52 -4.75 -2.43 10.70
CA ILE A 52 -5.70 -3.07 9.78
C ILE A 52 -6.47 -4.24 10.41
N ALA A 53 -6.35 -4.44 11.72
CA ALA A 53 -7.02 -5.54 12.41
C ALA A 53 -8.52 -5.57 12.06
N GLY A 54 -8.97 -6.67 11.43
CA GLY A 54 -10.34 -6.85 10.97
C GLY A 54 -10.61 -6.57 9.48
N LYS A 55 -9.64 -6.02 8.72
CA LYS A 55 -9.76 -5.81 7.26
C LYS A 55 -9.26 -6.98 6.40
N GLY A 56 -8.68 -8.01 7.02
CA GLY A 56 -8.14 -9.19 6.33
C GLY A 56 -6.81 -8.92 5.62
N ASP A 57 -6.44 -9.81 4.69
CA ASP A 57 -5.25 -9.62 3.84
C ASP A 57 -5.53 -8.55 2.77
N CYS A 58 -5.07 -7.32 3.05
CA CYS A 58 -5.31 -6.15 2.22
C CYS A 58 -4.05 -5.61 1.53
N VAL A 59 -2.94 -6.35 1.60
CA VAL A 59 -1.72 -6.03 0.84
C VAL A 59 -2.07 -5.94 -0.66
N GLY A 60 -1.42 -5.11 -1.45
CA GLY A 60 -1.61 -4.98 -2.89
C GLY A 60 -2.97 -4.44 -3.36
N GLN A 61 -3.98 -4.40 -2.48
CA GLN A 61 -5.29 -3.83 -2.76
C GLN A 61 -5.22 -2.30 -2.79
N ARG A 62 -6.19 -1.67 -3.46
CA ARG A 62 -6.26 -0.21 -3.54
C ARG A 62 -6.52 0.39 -2.16
N PHE A 63 -5.65 1.29 -1.72
CA PHE A 63 -5.70 1.93 -0.40
C PHE A 63 -7.08 2.52 -0.09
N MET A 64 -7.70 3.19 -1.06
CA MET A 64 -9.03 3.82 -0.89
C MET A 64 -10.19 2.83 -0.83
N ASP A 65 -10.01 1.59 -1.31
CA ASP A 65 -11.00 0.53 -1.17
C ASP A 65 -10.88 -0.16 0.20
N VAL A 66 -9.68 -0.20 0.76
CA VAL A 66 -9.40 -0.73 2.11
C VAL A 66 -9.82 0.27 3.19
N PHE A 67 -9.52 1.55 3.01
CA PHE A 67 -9.77 2.65 3.96
C PHE A 67 -10.80 3.64 3.44
N LYS A 68 -12.00 3.14 3.12
CA LYS A 68 -13.11 3.95 2.61
C LYS A 68 -13.46 5.10 3.56
N GLU A 69 -13.29 4.89 4.85
CA GLU A 69 -13.57 5.86 5.91
C GLU A 69 -12.62 7.07 5.85
N ALA A 70 -11.38 6.86 5.39
CA ALA A 70 -10.37 7.92 5.29
C ALA A 70 -10.59 8.83 4.07
N LYS A 71 -11.39 8.38 3.07
CA LYS A 71 -11.59 9.07 1.79
C LYS A 71 -12.04 10.53 1.94
N ALA A 72 -12.93 10.81 2.90
CA ALA A 72 -13.42 12.16 3.14
C ALA A 72 -12.33 13.12 3.66
N GLY A 73 -11.38 12.61 4.45
CA GLY A 73 -10.32 13.43 5.06
C GLY A 73 -9.08 13.58 4.17
N ILE A 74 -8.64 12.50 3.53
CA ILE A 74 -7.35 12.46 2.81
C ILE A 74 -7.48 12.26 1.30
N GLY A 75 -8.68 12.04 0.76
CA GLY A 75 -8.91 11.84 -0.68
C GLY A 75 -8.30 12.93 -1.56
N PRO A 76 -8.48 14.24 -1.27
CA PRO A 76 -7.87 15.31 -2.06
C PRO A 76 -6.34 15.34 -2.00
N LEU A 77 -5.75 15.04 -0.84
CA LEU A 77 -4.29 14.96 -0.68
C LEU A 77 -3.73 13.77 -1.46
N TYR A 78 -4.40 12.63 -1.33
CA TYR A 78 -4.08 11.40 -2.04
C TYR A 78 -4.09 11.60 -3.57
N ALA A 79 -5.13 12.24 -4.10
CA ALA A 79 -5.24 12.56 -5.53
C ALA A 79 -4.20 13.57 -6.05
N ARG A 80 -3.50 14.29 -5.16
CA ARG A 80 -2.37 15.16 -5.52
C ARG A 80 -1.05 14.39 -5.55
N ALA A 81 -0.88 13.42 -4.64
CA ALA A 81 0.32 12.60 -4.55
C ALA A 81 0.39 11.52 -5.65
N ALA A 82 -0.76 11.06 -6.16
CA ALA A 82 -0.85 10.08 -7.23
C ALA A 82 -0.64 10.66 -8.65
N ARG A 83 -0.12 11.90 -8.77
CA ARG A 83 0.14 12.58 -10.06
C ARG A 83 1.60 12.52 -10.46
#